data_AF-A0A1F4F037-F1
#
_entry.id   AF-A0A1F4F037-F1
#
_cell.length_a   1.000
_cell.length_b   1.000
_cell.length_c   1.000
_cell.angle_alpha   90.00
_cell.angle_beta   90.00
_cell.angle_gamma   90.00
#
_symmetry.space_group_name_H-M   'P 1'
#
loop_
_entity.id
_entity.type
_entity.pdbx_description
1 polymer ?
#
loop_
_entity_poly.entity_id
_entity_poly.type
_entity_poly.pdbx_seq_one_letter_code
_entity_poly.pdbx_strand_id
1 'polypeptide(L)' 'MVRTSTQVAGTSSRLAKTRLIADCLRRLDADEVAIALPCLSGELRQGKLALGYATLQSCLGTPAAAPSTRSE' A
#
# COMPACT_ATOMS: atom_id res chain seq x y z
N MET A 1 4.43 -2.85 -6.14
CA MET A 1 3.31 -2.58 -5.22
C MET A 1 2.69 -1.18 -5.40
N VAL A 2 3.37 -0.08 -5.03
CA VAL A 2 2.80 1.29 -5.14
C VAL A 2 2.33 1.63 -6.57
N ARG A 3 3.18 1.39 -7.58
CA ARG A 3 2.82 1.59 -9.00
C ARG A 3 1.58 0.80 -9.41
N THR A 4 1.51 -0.48 -9.06
CA THR A 4 0.36 -1.35 -9.33
C THR A 4 -0.91 -0.80 -8.70
N SER A 5 -0.84 -0.35 -7.43
CA SER A 5 -1.97 0.26 -6.73
C SER A 5 -2.48 1.50 -7.46
N THR A 6 -1.59 2.40 -7.89
CA THR A 6 -1.95 3.58 -8.69
C THR A 6 -2.60 3.20 -10.03
N GLN A 7 -2.06 2.22 -10.74
CA GLN A 7 -2.62 1.77 -12.03
C GLN A 7 -4.00 1.12 -11.89
N VAL A 8 -4.23 0.36 -10.80
CA VAL A 8 -5.52 -0.24 -10.46
C VAL A 8 -6.55 0.84 -10.10
N ALA A 9 -6.13 1.89 -9.39
CA ALA A 9 -6.99 3.04 -9.05
C ALA A 9 -7.39 3.84 -10.29
N GLY A 10 -6.48 4.01 -11.26
CA GLY A 10 -6.75 4.73 -12.52
C GLY A 10 -7.53 3.96 -13.59
N THR A 11 -7.84 2.68 -13.36
CA THR A 11 -8.54 1.81 -14.32
C THR A 11 -10.00 1.59 -13.90
N SER A 12 -10.94 1.58 -14.84
CA SER A 12 -12.35 1.21 -14.60
C SER A 12 -12.68 -0.24 -14.95
N SER A 13 -11.90 -0.88 -15.83
CA SER A 13 -12.11 -2.28 -16.23
C SER A 13 -11.64 -3.27 -15.15
N ARG A 14 -12.58 -4.06 -14.64
CA ARG A 14 -12.29 -5.12 -13.65
C ARG A 14 -11.26 -6.13 -14.16
N LEU A 15 -11.35 -6.53 -15.43
CA LEU A 15 -10.41 -7.48 -16.03
C LEU A 15 -8.98 -6.92 -16.11
N ALA A 16 -8.84 -5.64 -16.44
CA ALA A 16 -7.54 -4.98 -16.47
C ALA A 16 -6.93 -4.89 -15.06
N LYS A 17 -7.73 -4.59 -14.03
CA LYS A 17 -7.29 -4.64 -12.63
C LYS A 17 -6.79 -6.02 -12.23
N THR A 18 -7.55 -7.07 -12.56
CA THR A 18 -7.15 -8.46 -12.26
C THR A 18 -5.82 -8.82 -12.92
N ARG A 19 -5.60 -8.42 -14.19
CA ARG A 19 -4.31 -8.63 -14.86
C ARG A 19 -3.17 -7.92 -14.14
N LEU A 20 -3.32 -6.64 -13.82
CA LEU A 20 -2.30 -5.85 -13.12
C LEU A 20 -1.93 -6.45 -11.76
N ILE A 21 -2.94 -6.89 -10.99
CA ILE A 21 -2.72 -7.54 -9.69
C ILE A 21 -2.01 -8.88 -9.87
N ALA A 22 -2.45 -9.70 -10.82
CA ALA A 22 -1.84 -11.00 -11.09
C ALA A 22 -0.39 -10.88 -11.59
N ASP A 23 -0.09 -9.90 -12.46
CA ASP A 23 1.26 -9.60 -12.93
C ASP A 23 2.15 -9.12 -11.79
N CYS A 24 1.61 -8.33 -10.86
CA CYS A 24 2.34 -7.93 -9.67
C CYS A 24 2.67 -9.16 -8.82
N LEU A 25 1.67 -9.97 -8.45
CA LEU A 25 1.85 -11.13 -7.57
C LEU A 25 2.79 -12.20 -8.14
N ARG A 26 2.81 -12.39 -9.47
CA ARG A 26 3.75 -13.32 -10.14
C ARG A 26 5.22 -12.94 -9.99
N ARG A 27 5.52 -11.69 -9.70
CA ARG A 27 6.89 -11.15 -9.58
C ARG A 27 7.40 -11.14 -8.15
N LEU A 28 6.57 -11.53 -7.18
CA LEU A 28 6.93 -11.56 -5.77
C LEU A 28 7.44 -12.94 -5.39
N ASP A 29 8.38 -12.95 -4.46
CA ASP A 29 8.77 -14.17 -3.77
C ASP A 29 7.68 -14.59 -2.77
N ALA A 30 7.67 -15.87 -2.39
CA ALA A 30 6.59 -16.46 -1.60
C ALA A 30 6.41 -15.79 -0.22
N ASP A 31 7.50 -15.31 0.36
CA ASP A 31 7.54 -14.56 1.61
C ASP A 31 6.99 -13.12 1.46
N GLU A 32 7.24 -12.49 0.31
CA GLU A 32 6.70 -11.16 0.00
C GLU A 32 5.19 -11.17 -0.23
N VAL A 33 4.64 -12.28 -0.75
CA VAL A 33 3.19 -12.44 -1.02
C VAL A 33 2.35 -12.22 0.23
N ALA A 34 2.82 -12.70 1.39
CA ALA A 34 2.13 -12.56 2.67
C ALA A 34 2.00 -11.09 3.13
N ILE A 35 2.90 -10.22 2.65
CA ILE A 35 2.87 -8.77 2.92
C ILE A 35 2.02 -8.07 1.86
N ALA A 36 2.19 -8.49 0.61
CA ALA A 36 1.63 -7.83 -0.53
C ALA A 36 0.11 -7.97 -0.66
N LEU A 37 -0.42 -9.15 -0.35
CA LEU A 37 -1.85 -9.44 -0.42
C LEU A 37 -2.68 -8.48 0.45
N PRO A 38 -2.42 -8.37 1.78
CA PRO A 38 -3.14 -7.41 2.62
C PRO A 38 -3.02 -5.97 2.10
N CYS A 39 -1.79 -5.55 1.74
CA CYS A 39 -1.56 -4.19 1.22
C CYS A 39 -2.36 -3.89 -0.07
N LEU A 40 -2.50 -4.85 -0.99
CA LEU A 40 -3.27 -4.66 -2.23
C LEU A 40 -4.79 -4.71 -2.00
N SER A 41 -5.24 -5.45 -0.99
CA SER A 41 -6.64 -5.51 -0.58
C SER A 41 -7.09 -4.28 0.22
N GLY A 42 -6.16 -3.42 0.64
CA GLY A 42 -6.45 -2.32 1.57
C GLY A 42 -6.59 -2.79 3.02
N GLU A 43 -6.11 -4.00 3.32
CA GLU A 43 -6.09 -4.57 4.65
C GLU A 43 -4.73 -4.34 5.32
N LEU A 44 -4.78 -4.01 6.60
CA LEU A 44 -3.59 -3.86 7.43
C LEU A 44 -3.35 -5.17 8.17
N ARG A 45 -2.12 -5.68 8.12
CA ARG A 45 -1.72 -6.87 8.89
C ARG A 45 -1.90 -6.68 10.39
N GLN A 46 -1.76 -5.45 10.89
CA GLN A 46 -1.96 -5.11 12.30
C GLN A 46 -3.45 -4.97 12.70
N GLY A 47 -4.39 -5.21 11.79
CA GLY A 47 -5.83 -5.03 12.04
C GLY A 47 -6.24 -3.56 12.06
N LYS A 48 -7.34 -3.26 12.74
CA LYS A 48 -7.91 -1.91 12.78
C LYS A 48 -7.05 -1.00 13.65
N LEU A 49 -6.43 0.01 13.04
CA LEU A 49 -5.57 0.98 13.75
C LEU A 49 -6.32 1.92 14.70
N ALA A 50 -7.66 1.85 14.78
CA ALA A 50 -8.52 2.74 15.58
C ALA A 50 -8.23 4.25 15.42
N LEU A 51 -7.72 4.65 14.25
CA LEU A 51 -7.40 6.04 13.94
C LEU A 51 -8.63 6.75 13.36
N GLY A 52 -9.02 7.86 13.99
CA GLY A 52 -10.02 8.77 13.45
C GLY A 52 -9.43 9.73 12.41
N TYR A 53 -10.28 10.25 11.52
CA TYR A 53 -9.86 11.25 10.52
C TYR A 53 -9.23 12.48 11.16
N ALA A 54 -9.74 12.95 12.31
CA ALA A 54 -9.18 14.07 13.05
C ALA A 54 -7.73 13.80 13.54
N THR A 55 -7.46 12.59 14.01
CA THR A 55 -6.11 12.16 14.42
C THR A 55 -5.17 12.15 13.22
N LEU A 56 -5.60 11.60 12.07
CA LEU A 56 -4.80 11.64 10.85
C LEU A 56 -4.50 13.08 10.43
N GLN A 57 -5.51 13.96 10.45
CA GLN A 57 -5.35 15.36 10.07
C GLN A 57 -4.34 16.09 10.97
N SER A 58 -4.32 15.81 12.28
CA SER A 58 -3.33 16.38 13.21
C SER A 58 -1.90 15.91 12.95
N CYS A 59 -1.74 14.72 12.35
CA CYS A 59 -0.43 14.16 12.02
C CYS A 59 0.09 14.58 10.64
N LEU A 60 -0.73 15.22 9.79
CA LEU A 60 -0.34 15.76 8.47
C LEU A 60 0.50 17.05 8.59
N GLY A 61 1.46 17.07 9.52
CA GLY A 61 2.40 18.18 9.69
C GLY A 61 3.31 18.37 8.47
N THR A 62 4.18 19.38 8.52
CA THR A 62 5.12 19.67 7.43
C THR A 62 6.01 18.45 7.16
N PRO A 63 6.04 17.93 5.92
CA PRO A 63 6.94 16.85 5.55
C PRO A 63 8.39 17.21 5.89
N ALA A 64 9.13 16.28 6.50
CA ALA A 64 10.55 16.48 6.76
C ALA A 64 11.31 16.68 5.44
N ALA A 65 12.18 17.70 5.39
CA ALA A 65 12.90 18.08 4.18
C ALA A 65 13.88 16.99 3.69
N ALA A 66 14.28 16.06 4.56
CA ALA A 66 15.12 14.91 4.20
C ALA A 66 14.79 13.69 5.08
N PRO A 67 14.81 12.47 4.52
CA PRO A 67 14.67 11.24 5.30
C PRO A 67 15.93 11.03 6.15
N SER A 68 15.82 11.16 7.47
CA SER A 68 16.86 10.74 8.39
C SER A 68 16.65 9.27 8.76
N THR A 69 17.42 8.38 8.13
CA THR A 69 17.50 7.00 8.60
C THR A 69 18.30 6.99 9.90
N ARG A 70 17.67 6.60 11.00
CA ARG A 70 18.36 6.31 12.25
C ARG A 70 19.18 5.04 12.03
N SER A 71 20.49 5.18 11.86
CA SER A 71 21.43 4.06 11.83
C SER A 71 21.70 3.61 13.27
N GLU A 72 21.42 2.35 13.56
CA GLU A 72 21.96 1.57 14.69
C GLU A 72 22.84 0.44 14.13
#